data_AF-K9GQE2-F1
#
_entry.id   AF-K9GQE2-F1
#
_cell.length_a   1.000
_cell.length_b   1.000
_cell.length_c   1.000
_cell.angle_alpha   90.00
_cell.angle_beta   90.00
_cell.angle_gamma   90.00
#
_symmetry.space_group_name_H-M   'P 1'
#
loop_
_entity.id
_entity.type
_entity.pdbx_description
1 polymer ?
#
loop_
_entity_poly.entity_id
_entity_poly.type
_entity_poly.pdbx_seq_one_letter_code
_entity_poly.pdbx_strand_id
1 'polypeptide(L)'
;MASADIHWGTLINSDKSPAPLLEQLCLGIAQLMCTFDTNITTDITPERIATFYRKVGGNYDPLFLETKGQALSFIYQSLGCFHSLQPSVNPYEPPSIPSLLPNGFVRWQTIQLLMGPDEHSVYLQNAVNLWNIADVNGEIFPKTIPRDAFPSEPDPEMLEWHEGTLGHFITILVERILCPMKMTISPIHVGRRQSVAVMWSPIGPATIAITAEITVGNTPHFLHVDLEQVDRAFQPREFRPLPHGESVRHVQVDETKGAGTVIH
;
A
#
# COMPACT_ATOMS: atom_id res chain seq x y z
N MET A 1 17.38 -23.79 25.10
CA MET A 1 16.94 -24.29 23.78
C MET A 1 17.64 -23.44 22.75
N ALA A 2 18.34 -24.07 21.79
CA ALA A 2 19.05 -23.32 20.75
C ALA A 2 18.02 -22.62 19.87
N SER A 3 18.06 -21.29 19.84
CA SER A 3 17.31 -20.49 18.87
C SER A 3 17.73 -20.97 17.49
N ALA A 4 16.77 -21.40 16.67
CA ALA A 4 17.04 -21.61 15.26
C ALA A 4 17.43 -20.23 14.70
N ASP A 5 18.63 -20.11 14.13
CA ASP A 5 19.08 -18.87 13.51
C ASP A 5 18.13 -18.54 12.35
N ILE A 6 17.19 -17.61 12.58
CA ILE A 6 16.30 -17.11 11.53
C ILE A 6 17.16 -16.39 10.50
N HIS A 7 17.19 -16.92 9.28
CA HIS A 7 17.83 -16.28 8.14
C HIS A 7 16.78 -15.58 7.27
N TRP A 8 17.00 -14.30 6.95
CA TRP A 8 15.99 -13.47 6.27
C TRP A 8 15.64 -13.95 4.86
N GLY A 9 16.64 -14.36 4.06
CA GLY A 9 16.41 -14.77 2.68
C GLY A 9 15.63 -13.71 1.86
N THR A 10 14.91 -14.16 0.84
CA THR A 10 14.06 -13.29 0.01
C THR A 10 12.73 -13.00 0.70
N LEU A 11 12.36 -11.73 0.85
CA LEU A 11 11.11 -11.29 1.49
C LEU A 11 9.95 -11.05 0.52
N ILE A 12 10.24 -10.83 -0.76
CA ILE A 12 9.24 -10.69 -1.83
C ILE A 12 9.54 -11.76 -2.88
N ASN A 13 8.60 -12.67 -3.10
CA ASN A 13 8.73 -13.73 -4.08
C ASN A 13 8.73 -13.18 -5.51
N SER A 14 9.20 -13.98 -6.47
CA SER A 14 9.20 -13.59 -7.89
C SER A 14 7.81 -13.37 -8.49
N ASP A 15 6.76 -13.95 -7.87
CA ASP A 15 5.35 -13.70 -8.22
C ASP A 15 4.76 -12.47 -7.51
N LYS A 16 5.62 -11.68 -6.84
CA LYS A 16 5.30 -10.45 -6.11
C LYS A 16 4.47 -10.66 -4.85
N SER A 17 4.26 -11.92 -4.43
CA SER A 17 3.66 -12.24 -3.14
C SER A 17 4.68 -12.03 -2.00
N PRO A 18 4.23 -11.74 -0.77
CA PRO A 18 5.12 -11.74 0.38
C PRO A 18 5.63 -13.16 0.63
N ALA A 19 6.92 -13.30 0.91
CA ALA A 19 7.44 -14.55 1.45
C ALA A 19 6.84 -14.79 2.85
N PRO A 20 6.73 -16.05 3.31
CA PRO A 20 6.18 -16.36 4.64
C PRO A 20 6.85 -15.57 5.76
N LEU A 21 8.15 -15.31 5.67
CA LEU A 21 8.87 -14.55 6.68
C LEU A 21 8.47 -13.06 6.72
N LEU A 22 8.20 -12.45 5.56
CA LEU A 22 7.67 -11.08 5.49
C LEU A 22 6.26 -11.01 6.07
N GLU A 23 5.42 -12.00 5.76
CA GLU A 23 4.07 -12.10 6.32
C GLU A 23 4.12 -12.16 7.85
N GLN A 24 4.93 -13.07 8.41
CA GLN A 24 5.08 -13.20 9.86
C GLN A 24 5.63 -11.93 10.52
N LEU A 25 6.62 -11.27 9.90
CA LEU A 25 7.15 -10.00 10.38
C LEU A 25 6.04 -8.92 10.42
N CYS A 26 5.28 -8.78 9.34
CA CYS A 26 4.19 -7.81 9.25
C CYS A 26 3.08 -8.08 10.27
N LEU A 27 2.73 -9.36 10.51
CA LEU A 27 1.77 -9.73 11.56
C LEU A 27 2.32 -9.42 12.97
N GLY A 28 3.60 -9.66 13.22
CA GLY A 28 4.25 -9.26 14.47
C GLY A 28 4.25 -7.74 14.68
N ILE A 29 4.48 -6.96 13.61
CA ILE A 29 4.37 -5.49 13.64
C ILE A 29 2.92 -5.05 13.88
N ALA A 30 1.94 -5.70 13.27
CA ALA A 30 0.52 -5.43 13.53
C ALA A 30 0.17 -5.63 15.01
N GLN A 31 0.65 -6.71 15.61
CA GLN A 31 0.47 -6.98 17.04
C GLN A 31 1.17 -5.93 17.91
N LEU A 32 2.38 -5.51 17.54
CA LEU A 32 3.10 -4.42 18.20
C LEU A 32 2.30 -3.12 18.17
N MET A 33 1.71 -2.75 17.03
CA MET A 33 0.93 -1.51 16.88
C MET A 33 -0.28 -1.45 17.81
N CYS A 34 -0.85 -2.60 18.20
CA CYS A 34 -1.92 -2.65 19.20
C CYS A 34 -1.49 -2.14 20.58
N THR A 35 -0.18 -2.09 20.86
CA THR A 35 0.37 -1.57 22.13
C THR A 35 0.54 -0.04 22.13
N PHE A 36 0.29 0.63 21.01
CA PHE A 36 0.49 2.08 20.91
C PHE A 36 -0.66 2.90 21.52
N ASP A 37 -1.78 2.27 21.81
CA ASP A 37 -2.95 2.89 22.42
C ASP A 37 -3.68 1.90 23.35
N THR A 38 -4.85 2.30 23.85
CA THR A 38 -5.71 1.49 24.71
C THR A 38 -7.00 1.05 24.01
N ASN A 39 -7.05 1.06 22.68
CA ASN A 39 -8.22 0.65 21.92
C ASN A 39 -8.45 -0.86 22.07
N ILE A 40 -9.73 -1.25 22.17
CA ILE A 40 -10.13 -2.66 22.36
C ILE A 40 -9.91 -3.47 21.08
N THR A 41 -10.01 -2.82 19.92
CA THR A 41 -9.81 -3.47 18.62
C THR A 41 -8.34 -3.82 18.39
N THR A 42 -8.10 -4.93 17.70
CA THR A 42 -6.78 -5.30 17.17
C THR A 42 -6.51 -4.71 15.78
N ASP A 43 -7.50 -4.04 15.20
CA ASP A 43 -7.37 -3.46 13.87
C ASP A 43 -6.43 -2.25 13.91
N ILE A 44 -5.69 -2.07 12.83
CA ILE A 44 -4.65 -1.04 12.73
C ILE A 44 -5.33 0.25 12.28
N THR A 45 -5.70 1.08 13.26
CA THR A 45 -6.29 2.40 12.99
C THR A 45 -5.30 3.33 12.29
N PRO A 46 -5.77 4.39 11.63
CA PRO A 46 -4.89 5.37 11.00
C PRO A 46 -3.87 5.97 11.97
N GLU A 47 -4.25 6.19 13.23
CA GLU A 47 -3.36 6.67 14.30
C GLU A 47 -2.25 5.68 14.63
N ARG A 48 -2.56 4.37 14.68
CA ARG A 48 -1.58 3.31 14.96
C ARG A 48 -0.52 3.24 13.88
N ILE A 49 -0.93 3.19 12.61
CA ILE A 49 0.02 3.08 11.49
C ILE A 49 0.81 4.39 11.27
N ALA A 50 0.20 5.56 11.44
CA ALA A 50 0.93 6.83 11.44
C ALA A 50 1.98 6.87 12.55
N THR A 51 1.62 6.42 13.76
CA THR A 51 2.54 6.32 14.89
C THR A 51 3.68 5.34 14.61
N PHE A 52 3.40 4.21 13.98
CA PHE A 52 4.42 3.27 13.53
C PHE A 52 5.43 3.97 12.61
N TYR A 53 4.97 4.59 11.51
CA TYR A 53 5.85 5.25 10.56
C TYR A 53 6.71 6.34 11.21
N ARG A 54 6.14 7.18 12.08
CA ARG A 54 6.92 8.18 12.84
C ARG A 54 8.02 7.56 13.67
N LYS A 55 7.73 6.45 14.37
CA LYS A 55 8.69 5.78 15.24
C LYS A 55 9.83 5.11 14.45
N VAL A 56 9.58 4.64 13.23
CA VAL A 56 10.60 4.02 12.35
C VAL A 56 11.28 5.02 11.41
N GLY A 57 11.03 6.32 11.57
CA GLY A 57 11.73 7.40 10.86
C GLY A 57 11.06 7.91 9.58
N GLY A 58 9.81 7.51 9.30
CA GLY A 58 8.99 8.04 8.21
C GLY A 58 7.96 9.08 8.67
N ASN A 59 7.25 9.69 7.73
CA ASN A 59 6.10 10.55 8.02
C ASN A 59 4.96 10.29 7.05
N TYR A 60 3.97 9.52 7.51
CA TYR A 60 2.77 9.19 6.75
C TYR A 60 1.51 9.85 7.32
N ASP A 61 1.66 10.85 8.19
CA ASP A 61 0.55 11.59 8.77
C ASP A 61 -0.36 12.20 7.68
N PRO A 62 0.17 12.78 6.58
CA PRO A 62 -0.68 13.27 5.50
C PRO A 62 -1.56 12.19 4.87
N LEU A 63 -1.08 10.95 4.78
CA LEU A 63 -1.86 9.84 4.25
C LEU A 63 -2.90 9.36 5.27
N PHE A 64 -2.48 9.06 6.50
CA PHE A 64 -3.37 8.36 7.43
C PHE A 64 -4.23 9.31 8.27
N LEU A 65 -3.72 10.49 8.62
CA LEU A 65 -4.39 11.42 9.55
C LEU A 65 -5.08 12.57 8.83
N GLU A 66 -4.56 13.01 7.68
CA GLU A 66 -5.12 14.16 6.93
C GLU A 66 -6.06 13.73 5.80
N THR A 67 -6.02 12.45 5.39
CA THR A 67 -6.96 11.92 4.39
C THR A 67 -8.30 11.60 5.04
N LYS A 68 -9.39 12.07 4.43
CA LYS A 68 -10.76 11.76 4.88
C LYS A 68 -10.98 10.24 4.90
N GLY A 69 -11.65 9.73 5.95
CA GLY A 69 -11.86 8.28 6.15
C GLY A 69 -12.46 7.56 4.94
N GLN A 70 -13.41 8.17 4.23
CA GLN A 70 -13.97 7.58 2.99
C GLN A 70 -12.92 7.41 1.89
N ALA A 71 -12.04 8.40 1.69
CA ALA A 71 -10.97 8.32 0.70
C ALA A 71 -9.90 7.30 1.12
N LEU A 72 -9.56 7.24 2.41
CA LEU A 72 -8.61 6.25 2.92
C LEU A 72 -9.17 4.80 2.80
N SER A 73 -10.45 4.60 3.08
CA SER A 73 -11.13 3.32 2.83
C SER A 73 -11.09 2.95 1.34
N PHE A 74 -11.36 3.90 0.45
CA PHE A 74 -11.26 3.68 -1.00
C PHE A 74 -9.84 3.26 -1.41
N ILE A 75 -8.80 3.93 -0.89
CA ILE A 75 -7.40 3.54 -1.13
C ILE A 75 -7.17 2.08 -0.72
N TYR A 76 -7.61 1.68 0.48
CA TYR A 76 -7.47 0.29 0.92
C TYR A 76 -8.21 -0.68 0.00
N GLN A 77 -9.42 -0.37 -0.47
CA GLN A 77 -10.16 -1.20 -1.42
C GLN A 77 -9.43 -1.32 -2.76
N SER A 78 -8.96 -0.21 -3.33
CA SER A 78 -8.25 -0.19 -4.61
C SER A 78 -6.95 -1.01 -4.56
N LEU A 79 -6.27 -1.03 -3.40
CA LEU A 79 -5.05 -1.81 -3.18
C LEU A 79 -5.33 -3.27 -2.79
N GLY A 80 -6.59 -3.65 -2.56
CA GLY A 80 -6.95 -4.96 -2.03
C GLY A 80 -6.48 -5.19 -0.59
N CYS A 81 -6.30 -4.12 0.18
CA CYS A 81 -5.97 -4.19 1.60
C CYS A 81 -7.24 -4.45 2.41
N PHE A 82 -7.33 -5.62 3.04
CA PHE A 82 -8.44 -5.91 3.94
C PHE A 82 -8.46 -4.94 5.11
N HIS A 83 -9.60 -4.30 5.33
CA HIS A 83 -9.83 -3.34 6.40
C HIS A 83 -11.26 -3.44 6.90
N SER A 84 -11.48 -2.95 8.10
CA SER A 84 -12.79 -2.78 8.71
C SER A 84 -13.08 -1.29 8.89
N LEU A 85 -14.34 -0.96 9.23
CA LEU A 85 -14.69 0.37 9.72
C LEU A 85 -14.89 0.28 11.23
N GLN A 86 -14.05 0.99 11.98
CA GLN A 86 -14.16 1.10 13.43
C GLN A 86 -15.12 2.25 13.83
N PRO A 87 -15.76 2.16 15.01
CA PRO A 87 -16.61 3.23 15.53
C PRO A 87 -15.87 4.56 15.65
N SER A 88 -16.57 5.67 15.42
CA SER A 88 -16.07 7.00 15.79
C SER A 88 -16.20 7.23 17.31
N VAL A 89 -15.73 8.38 17.79
CA VAL A 89 -15.95 8.80 19.18
C VAL A 89 -17.43 9.10 19.49
N ASN A 90 -18.27 9.24 18.46
CA ASN A 90 -19.70 9.50 18.60
C ASN A 90 -20.50 8.19 18.51
N PRO A 91 -21.13 7.71 19.60
CA PRO A 91 -21.85 6.44 19.60
C PRO A 91 -23.17 6.45 18.79
N TYR A 92 -23.61 7.61 18.30
CA TYR A 92 -24.82 7.76 17.48
C TYR A 92 -24.54 7.73 15.98
N GLU A 93 -23.27 7.66 15.57
CA GLU A 93 -22.85 7.58 14.17
C GLU A 93 -22.52 6.15 13.77
N PRO A 94 -22.71 5.78 12.49
CA PRO A 94 -22.21 4.52 11.98
C PRO A 94 -20.67 4.47 12.05
N PRO A 95 -20.07 3.27 12.16
CA PRO A 95 -18.62 3.11 12.06
C PRO A 95 -18.06 3.72 10.78
N SER A 96 -16.96 4.45 10.90
CA SER A 96 -16.43 5.28 9.80
C SER A 96 -14.91 5.41 9.78
N ILE A 97 -14.19 4.85 10.76
CA ILE A 97 -12.72 4.91 10.81
C ILE A 97 -12.13 3.69 10.07
N PRO A 98 -11.55 3.85 8.87
CA PRO A 98 -10.97 2.74 8.13
C PRO A 98 -9.71 2.23 8.83
N SER A 99 -9.74 0.98 9.29
CA SER A 99 -8.64 0.37 10.03
C SER A 99 -8.21 -0.92 9.35
N LEU A 100 -6.93 -1.05 9.02
CA LEU A 100 -6.41 -2.24 8.35
C LEU A 100 -6.54 -3.45 9.26
N LEU A 101 -6.96 -4.58 8.71
CA LEU A 101 -6.76 -5.86 9.35
C LEU A 101 -5.26 -6.22 9.28
N PRO A 102 -4.74 -7.09 10.18
CA PRO A 102 -3.32 -7.49 10.14
C PRO A 102 -2.86 -8.01 8.78
N ASN A 103 -3.69 -8.82 8.10
CA ASN A 103 -3.42 -9.29 6.73
C ASN A 103 -3.54 -8.17 5.67
N GLY A 104 -4.40 -7.18 5.89
CA GLY A 104 -4.43 -5.95 5.10
C GLY A 104 -3.13 -5.16 5.21
N PHE A 105 -2.49 -5.15 6.38
CA PHE A 105 -1.18 -4.53 6.57
C PHE A 105 -0.05 -5.31 5.89
N VAL A 106 -0.11 -6.65 5.87
CA VAL A 106 0.81 -7.46 5.04
C VAL A 106 0.72 -7.03 3.57
N ARG A 107 -0.51 -6.92 3.04
CA ARG A 107 -0.74 -6.47 1.66
C ARG A 107 -0.23 -5.05 1.44
N TRP A 108 -0.53 -4.13 2.35
CA TRP A 108 -0.05 -2.75 2.32
C TRP A 108 1.47 -2.70 2.21
N GLN A 109 2.20 -3.36 3.13
CA GLN A 109 3.66 -3.37 3.15
C GLN A 109 4.28 -4.04 1.91
N THR A 110 3.64 -5.08 1.39
CA THR A 110 4.08 -5.73 0.15
C THR A 110 4.04 -4.75 -1.02
N ILE A 111 2.93 -4.02 -1.19
CA ILE A 111 2.77 -3.01 -2.26
C ILE A 111 3.78 -1.89 -2.06
N GLN A 112 3.93 -1.38 -0.82
CA GLN A 112 4.92 -0.35 -0.51
C GLN A 112 6.34 -0.77 -0.91
N LEU A 113 6.76 -1.99 -0.56
CA LEU A 113 8.08 -2.52 -0.94
C LEU A 113 8.25 -2.69 -2.46
N LEU A 114 7.20 -3.06 -3.17
CA LEU A 114 7.23 -3.16 -4.63
C LEU A 114 7.31 -1.78 -5.31
N MET A 115 6.77 -0.73 -4.70
CA MET A 115 6.79 0.63 -5.28
C MET A 115 8.05 1.42 -4.90
N GLY A 116 8.58 1.24 -3.70
CA GLY A 116 9.70 2.03 -3.17
C GLY A 116 10.57 1.24 -2.21
N PRO A 117 11.28 0.18 -2.67
CA PRO A 117 11.97 -0.73 -1.77
C PRO A 117 13.08 -0.07 -0.95
N ASP A 118 13.76 0.95 -1.49
CA ASP A 118 14.82 1.67 -0.76
C ASP A 118 14.31 2.38 0.48
N GLU A 119 13.15 3.01 0.40
CA GLU A 119 12.54 3.70 1.52
C GLU A 119 11.88 2.71 2.48
N HIS A 120 11.06 1.79 1.95
CA HIS A 120 10.23 0.93 2.77
C HIS A 120 11.00 -0.21 3.45
N SER A 121 12.15 -0.62 2.92
CA SER A 121 13.06 -1.54 3.61
C SER A 121 13.63 -0.93 4.89
N VAL A 122 13.98 0.36 4.87
CA VAL A 122 14.51 1.08 6.03
C VAL A 122 13.51 1.11 7.18
N TYR A 123 12.22 1.29 6.89
CA TYR A 123 11.17 1.27 7.92
C TYR A 123 11.06 -0.09 8.62
N LEU A 124 11.15 -1.20 7.87
CA LEU A 124 11.14 -2.54 8.44
C LEU A 124 12.44 -2.87 9.19
N GLN A 125 13.59 -2.46 8.67
CA GLN A 125 14.89 -2.57 9.33
C GLN A 125 14.90 -1.83 10.67
N ASN A 126 14.40 -0.59 10.69
CA ASN A 126 14.28 0.21 11.91
C ASN A 126 13.29 -0.44 12.88
N ALA A 127 12.19 -1.04 12.41
CA ALA A 127 11.24 -1.72 13.26
C ALA A 127 11.87 -2.89 14.04
N VAL A 128 12.58 -3.79 13.35
CA VAL A 128 13.24 -4.92 14.04
C VAL A 128 14.37 -4.45 14.94
N ASN A 129 15.05 -3.35 14.60
CA ASN A 129 16.08 -2.77 15.44
C ASN A 129 15.49 -2.23 16.75
N LEU A 130 14.41 -1.46 16.66
CA LEU A 130 13.75 -0.78 17.78
C LEU A 130 13.01 -1.74 18.72
N TRP A 131 12.32 -2.75 18.19
CA TRP A 131 11.44 -3.61 18.98
C TRP A 131 11.80 -5.09 18.90
N ASN A 132 11.53 -5.82 19.98
CA ASN A 132 11.57 -7.29 19.98
C ASN A 132 10.29 -7.81 19.33
N ILE A 133 10.23 -7.77 18.00
CA ILE A 133 9.08 -8.26 17.25
C ILE A 133 9.15 -9.79 17.28
N ALA A 134 8.06 -10.42 17.70
CA ALA A 134 7.94 -11.87 17.76
C ALA A 134 7.05 -12.39 16.63
N ASP A 135 7.32 -13.60 16.17
CA ASP A 135 6.43 -14.35 15.28
C ASP A 135 5.22 -14.93 16.05
N VAL A 136 4.37 -15.68 15.37
CA VAL A 136 3.21 -16.37 15.98
C VAL A 136 3.59 -17.42 17.03
N ASN A 137 4.84 -17.90 17.03
CA ASN A 137 5.35 -18.86 18.00
C ASN A 137 6.01 -18.18 19.21
N GLY A 138 6.16 -16.86 19.18
CA GLY A 138 6.84 -16.08 20.22
C GLY A 138 8.36 -15.97 20.01
N GLU A 139 8.89 -16.47 18.89
CA GLU A 139 10.31 -16.35 18.56
C GLU A 139 10.62 -14.94 18.04
N ILE A 140 11.66 -14.31 18.59
CA ILE A 140 12.02 -12.93 18.25
C ILE A 140 12.79 -12.90 16.93
N PHE A 141 12.37 -12.04 16.00
CA PHE A 141 13.08 -11.83 14.74
C PHE A 141 14.47 -11.23 14.96
N PRO A 142 15.45 -11.54 14.08
CA PRO A 142 16.77 -10.92 14.13
C PRO A 142 16.71 -9.40 14.08
N LYS A 143 17.60 -8.72 14.81
CA LYS A 143 17.62 -7.25 14.94
C LYS A 143 18.08 -6.47 13.71
N THR A 144 18.49 -7.17 12.66
CA THR A 144 19.00 -6.58 11.42
C THR A 144 18.45 -7.38 10.25
N ILE A 145 17.79 -6.72 9.30
CA ILE A 145 17.42 -7.29 8.00
C ILE A 145 18.44 -6.78 6.97
N PRO A 146 19.15 -7.64 6.23
CA PRO A 146 20.07 -7.17 5.21
C PRO A 146 19.29 -6.58 4.02
N ARG A 147 19.85 -5.57 3.34
CA ARG A 147 19.12 -4.85 2.27
C ARG A 147 18.78 -5.75 1.07
N ASP A 148 19.59 -6.76 0.81
CA ASP A 148 19.42 -7.75 -0.26
C ASP A 148 18.26 -8.74 -0.01
N ALA A 149 17.67 -8.74 1.20
CA ALA A 149 16.44 -9.48 1.47
C ALA A 149 15.21 -8.86 0.77
N PHE A 150 15.29 -7.58 0.38
CA PHE A 150 14.24 -6.82 -0.29
C PHE A 150 14.54 -6.61 -1.78
N PRO A 151 13.53 -6.31 -2.63
CA PRO A 151 13.76 -5.96 -4.03
C PRO A 151 14.80 -4.84 -4.20
N SER A 152 15.70 -4.94 -5.17
CA SER A 152 16.72 -3.91 -5.40
C SER A 152 16.14 -2.65 -6.03
N GLU A 153 15.07 -2.78 -6.81
CA GLU A 153 14.43 -1.71 -7.57
C GLU A 153 12.91 -1.86 -7.49
N PRO A 154 12.14 -0.77 -7.71
CA PRO A 154 10.69 -0.85 -7.87
C PRO A 154 10.27 -1.84 -8.95
N ASP A 155 9.15 -2.53 -8.75
CA ASP A 155 8.56 -3.41 -9.75
C ASP A 155 7.87 -2.59 -10.86
N PRO A 156 8.31 -2.70 -12.13
CA PRO A 156 7.79 -1.85 -13.21
C PRO A 156 6.29 -2.02 -13.46
N GLU A 157 5.77 -3.25 -13.37
CA GLU A 157 4.35 -3.52 -13.60
C GLU A 157 3.49 -2.99 -12.43
N MET A 158 4.01 -3.02 -11.20
CA MET A 158 3.34 -2.37 -10.06
C MET A 158 3.31 -0.86 -10.21
N LEU A 159 4.36 -0.24 -10.76
CA LEU A 159 4.36 1.20 -11.06
C LEU A 159 3.34 1.53 -12.16
N GLU A 160 3.32 0.76 -13.26
CA GLU A 160 2.35 0.95 -14.34
C GLU A 160 0.90 0.72 -13.86
N TRP A 161 0.67 -0.34 -13.08
CA TRP A 161 -0.63 -0.61 -12.47
C TRP A 161 -1.05 0.51 -11.52
N HIS A 162 -0.12 1.04 -10.73
CA HIS A 162 -0.38 2.16 -9.83
C HIS A 162 -0.75 3.43 -10.63
N GLU A 163 0.00 3.77 -11.68
CA GLU A 163 -0.30 4.89 -12.57
C GLU A 163 -1.67 4.73 -13.25
N GLY A 164 -2.00 3.54 -13.75
CA GLY A 164 -3.27 3.27 -14.44
C GLY A 164 -4.50 3.14 -13.51
N THR A 165 -4.33 2.56 -12.33
CA THR A 165 -5.44 2.29 -11.38
C THR A 165 -5.75 3.51 -10.52
N LEU A 166 -4.73 4.32 -10.23
CA LEU A 166 -4.83 5.44 -9.29
C LEU A 166 -4.65 6.81 -9.98
N GLY A 167 -4.37 6.84 -11.29
CA GLY A 167 -4.01 8.01 -12.09
C GLY A 167 -5.05 9.11 -12.26
N HIS A 168 -6.24 9.01 -11.66
CA HIS A 168 -7.19 10.13 -11.55
C HIS A 168 -7.51 10.55 -10.12
N PHE A 169 -7.26 9.70 -9.11
CA PHE A 169 -7.56 10.01 -7.70
C PHE A 169 -6.31 10.35 -6.88
N ILE A 170 -5.12 9.90 -7.30
CA ILE A 170 -3.89 9.95 -6.49
C ILE A 170 -2.82 10.87 -7.11
N THR A 171 -3.01 11.48 -8.28
CA THR A 171 -2.09 12.54 -8.75
C THR A 171 -1.97 13.68 -7.71
N ILE A 172 -3.05 13.95 -6.95
CA ILE A 172 -3.04 14.92 -5.84
C ILE A 172 -2.32 14.39 -4.57
N LEU A 173 -2.28 13.07 -4.37
CA LEU A 173 -1.73 12.43 -3.17
C LEU A 173 -0.23 12.05 -3.37
N VAL A 174 0.17 11.54 -4.54
CA VAL A 174 1.57 11.19 -4.88
C VAL A 174 2.42 12.45 -5.07
N GLU A 175 1.90 13.49 -5.75
CA GLU A 175 2.67 14.74 -5.93
C GLU A 175 2.85 15.53 -4.62
N ARG A 176 1.94 15.37 -3.63
CA ARG A 176 2.02 16.10 -2.35
C ARG A 176 2.57 15.30 -1.17
N ILE A 177 2.56 13.96 -1.19
CA ILE A 177 3.01 13.12 -0.07
C ILE A 177 4.28 12.32 -0.41
N LEU A 178 4.40 11.76 -1.62
CA LEU A 178 5.55 10.92 -2.00
C LEU A 178 6.67 11.70 -2.71
N CYS A 179 6.35 12.74 -3.48
CA CYS A 179 7.36 13.56 -4.17
C CYS A 179 8.18 14.54 -3.28
N PRO A 180 7.70 15.10 -2.14
CA PRO A 180 8.49 16.11 -1.41
C PRO A 180 9.79 15.56 -0.78
N MET A 181 9.88 14.25 -0.51
CA MET A 181 11.08 13.67 0.12
C MET A 181 12.28 13.55 -0.82
N LYS A 182 12.11 13.65 -2.15
CA LYS A 182 13.23 13.67 -3.12
C LYS A 182 13.89 15.03 -3.30
N MET A 183 13.32 16.11 -2.76
CA MET A 183 13.75 17.48 -3.10
C MET A 183 14.42 18.25 -1.96
N THR A 184 14.99 17.55 -0.97
CA THR A 184 15.82 18.19 0.06
C THR A 184 17.20 17.55 0.11
N ILE A 185 18.08 17.91 -0.82
CA ILE A 185 19.51 18.25 -0.64
C ILE A 185 19.99 18.84 -1.98
N SER A 186 19.97 20.18 -2.08
CA SER A 186 20.99 21.04 -2.69
C SER A 186 20.55 22.50 -2.56
N PRO A 187 21.46 23.46 -2.32
CA PRO A 187 21.08 24.78 -1.86
C PRO A 187 20.87 25.79 -3.01
N ILE A 188 20.13 26.86 -2.69
CA ILE A 188 20.06 28.18 -3.35
C ILE A 188 19.17 28.30 -4.61
N HIS A 189 17.98 28.92 -4.47
CA HIS A 189 17.76 30.31 -4.89
C HIS A 189 16.46 30.90 -4.30
N VAL A 190 16.63 32.10 -3.76
CA VAL A 190 15.62 32.97 -3.15
C VAL A 190 14.57 33.42 -4.17
N GLY A 191 13.28 33.33 -3.78
CA GLY A 191 12.25 34.28 -4.21
C GLY A 191 11.31 33.86 -5.36
N ARG A 192 10.25 33.09 -5.05
CA ARG A 192 8.95 33.20 -5.77
C ARG A 192 7.83 32.59 -4.94
N ARG A 193 6.85 33.40 -4.55
CA ARG A 193 5.65 32.94 -3.82
C ARG A 193 4.60 32.53 -4.87
N GLN A 194 4.20 31.27 -4.87
CA GLN A 194 3.02 30.79 -5.59
C GLN A 194 1.86 30.70 -4.61
N SER A 195 0.67 31.12 -5.02
CA SER A 195 -0.56 31.00 -4.25
C SER A 195 -1.64 30.37 -5.12
N VAL A 196 -2.26 29.31 -4.61
CA VAL A 196 -3.38 28.60 -5.25
C VAL A 196 -4.64 28.91 -4.45
N ALA A 197 -5.68 29.39 -5.13
CA ALA A 197 -7.00 29.58 -4.56
C ALA A 197 -7.91 28.43 -5.00
N VAL A 198 -8.46 27.70 -4.04
CA VAL A 198 -9.43 26.63 -4.28
C VAL A 198 -10.78 27.12 -3.79
N MET A 199 -11.71 27.30 -4.72
CA MET A 199 -13.09 27.68 -4.39
C MET A 199 -14.00 26.47 -4.45
N TRP A 200 -14.85 26.38 -3.42
CA TRP A 200 -15.83 25.33 -3.24
C TRP A 200 -17.20 25.94 -3.47
N SER A 201 -17.88 25.54 -4.54
CA SER A 201 -19.24 26.00 -4.81
C SER A 201 -20.22 24.82 -4.75
N PRO A 202 -21.26 24.89 -3.92
CA PRO A 202 -22.30 23.87 -3.90
C PRO A 202 -23.19 24.00 -5.12
N ILE A 203 -23.34 22.92 -5.90
CA ILE A 203 -24.22 22.87 -7.09
C ILE A 203 -25.46 21.98 -6.84
N GLY A 204 -25.54 21.32 -5.69
CA GLY A 204 -26.72 20.55 -5.29
C GLY A 204 -26.56 19.90 -3.92
N PRO A 205 -27.58 19.14 -3.46
CA PRO A 205 -27.61 18.58 -2.10
C PRO A 205 -26.51 17.53 -1.82
N ALA A 206 -25.83 17.03 -2.84
CA ALA A 206 -24.71 16.09 -2.70
C ALA A 206 -23.55 16.33 -3.68
N THR A 207 -23.51 17.50 -4.35
CA THR A 207 -22.54 17.78 -5.42
C THR A 207 -21.77 19.06 -5.14
N ILE A 208 -20.45 18.93 -5.12
CA ILE A 208 -19.50 20.02 -4.91
C ILE A 208 -18.67 20.14 -6.17
N ALA A 209 -18.70 21.30 -6.82
CA ALA A 209 -17.72 21.63 -7.85
C ALA A 209 -16.48 22.23 -7.19
N ILE A 210 -15.32 21.79 -7.66
CA ILE A 210 -14.03 22.30 -7.22
C ILE A 210 -13.40 23.00 -8.40
N THR A 211 -13.21 24.31 -8.28
CA THR A 211 -12.48 25.12 -9.26
C THR A 211 -11.16 25.54 -8.63
N ALA A 212 -10.05 25.18 -9.28
CA ALA A 212 -8.72 25.63 -8.89
C ALA A 212 -8.23 26.64 -9.92
N GLU A 213 -7.98 27.87 -9.50
CA GLU A 213 -7.27 28.86 -10.31
C GLU A 213 -5.78 28.83 -9.96
N ILE A 214 -4.96 28.59 -10.99
CA ILE A 214 -3.51 28.66 -10.89
C ILE A 214 -3.07 29.92 -11.65
N THR A 215 -2.74 30.97 -10.90
CA THR A 215 -2.20 32.19 -11.51
C THR A 215 -0.68 32.04 -11.70
N VAL A 216 -0.28 31.51 -12.85
CA VAL A 216 1.09 31.64 -13.34
C VAL A 216 1.05 32.60 -14.50
N GLY A 217 1.60 33.81 -14.33
CA GLY A 217 1.89 34.75 -15.43
C GLY A 217 0.80 34.89 -16.50
N ASN A 218 -0.11 35.84 -16.30
CA ASN A 218 -0.95 36.51 -17.30
C ASN A 218 -1.73 35.71 -18.36
N THR A 219 -2.04 34.42 -18.15
CA THR A 219 -3.04 33.74 -18.98
C THR A 219 -3.81 32.69 -18.16
N PRO A 220 -5.12 32.83 -17.95
CA PRO A 220 -5.92 31.83 -17.26
C PRO A 220 -6.25 30.66 -18.21
N HIS A 221 -5.93 29.43 -17.79
CA HIS A 221 -6.40 28.20 -18.42
C HIS A 221 -7.54 27.62 -17.57
N PHE A 222 -8.72 27.45 -18.16
CA PHE A 222 -9.88 26.85 -17.52
C PHE A 222 -10.01 25.39 -17.95
N LEU A 223 -9.94 24.46 -17.00
CA LEU A 223 -10.26 23.05 -17.22
C LEU A 223 -11.63 22.78 -16.59
N HIS A 224 -12.62 22.47 -17.43
CA HIS A 224 -13.95 22.02 -17.03
C HIS A 224 -13.98 20.50 -17.18
N VAL A 225 -14.30 19.77 -16.12
CA VAL A 225 -14.47 18.31 -16.16
C VAL A 225 -15.83 17.98 -15.56
N ASP A 226 -16.76 17.52 -16.39
CA ASP A 226 -18.07 17.02 -15.96
C ASP A 226 -17.95 15.58 -15.46
N LEU A 227 -18.51 15.34 -14.27
CA LEU A 227 -18.33 14.10 -13.49
C LEU A 227 -19.56 13.18 -13.55
N GLU A 228 -20.35 13.22 -14.63
CA GLU A 228 -21.57 12.40 -14.78
C GLU A 228 -21.36 11.04 -15.48
N GLN A 229 -20.13 10.66 -15.87
CA GLN A 229 -19.91 9.45 -16.69
C GLN A 229 -18.97 8.37 -16.13
N VAL A 230 -18.63 8.41 -14.83
CA VAL A 230 -17.76 7.39 -14.20
C VAL A 230 -18.55 6.49 -13.25
N ASP A 231 -19.78 6.10 -13.61
CA ASP A 231 -20.61 5.24 -12.74
C ASP A 231 -21.10 3.93 -13.40
N ARG A 232 -20.63 3.59 -14.59
CA ARG A 232 -20.84 2.25 -15.18
C ARG A 232 -19.71 1.85 -16.11
N ALA A 233 -18.61 1.32 -15.55
CA ALA A 233 -17.71 0.31 -16.17
C ALA A 233 -16.32 0.20 -15.50
N PHE A 234 -16.00 0.98 -14.47
CA PHE A 234 -14.71 0.80 -13.79
C PHE A 234 -14.82 -0.29 -12.72
N GLN A 235 -14.62 -1.54 -13.15
CA GLN A 235 -14.17 -2.61 -12.26
C GLN A 235 -12.64 -2.45 -12.18
N PRO A 236 -12.06 -2.06 -11.03
CA PRO A 236 -10.61 -2.11 -10.87
C PRO A 236 -10.17 -3.53 -11.19
N ARG A 237 -9.22 -3.71 -12.12
CA ARG A 237 -8.63 -5.04 -12.31
C ARG A 237 -7.97 -5.40 -10.98
N GLU A 238 -8.53 -6.40 -10.30
CA GLU A 238 -7.84 -7.05 -9.19
C GLU A 238 -6.42 -7.37 -9.66
N PHE A 239 -5.42 -6.87 -8.95
CA PHE A 239 -4.09 -7.42 -9.10
C PHE A 239 -4.14 -8.87 -8.61
N ARG A 240 -4.28 -9.81 -9.55
CA ARG A 240 -4.12 -11.23 -9.27
C ARG A 240 -2.64 -11.55 -9.42
N PRO A 241 -1.97 -12.03 -8.36
CA PRO A 241 -0.72 -12.78 -8.56
C PRO A 241 -0.99 -13.85 -9.62
N LEU A 242 -0.05 -14.04 -10.55
CA LEU A 242 -0.17 -15.07 -11.59
C LEU A 242 -0.60 -16.40 -10.94
N PRO A 243 -1.53 -17.16 -11.55
CA PRO A 243 -1.96 -18.42 -10.99
C PRO A 243 -0.73 -19.29 -10.74
N HIS A 244 -0.67 -19.86 -9.53
CA HIS A 244 0.36 -20.78 -9.09
C HIS A 244 0.78 -21.66 -10.26
N GLY A 245 2.09 -21.70 -10.53
CA GLY A 245 2.66 -22.52 -11.60
C GLY A 245 1.97 -23.88 -11.61
N GLU A 246 1.19 -24.12 -12.67
CA GLU A 246 0.69 -25.45 -12.93
C GLU A 246 1.92 -26.34 -12.96
N SER A 247 2.00 -27.25 -11.99
CA SER A 247 2.90 -28.37 -12.03
C SER A 247 2.77 -28.99 -13.41
N VAL A 248 3.79 -28.82 -14.25
CA VAL A 248 3.95 -29.56 -15.48
C VAL A 248 4.00 -31.03 -15.06
N ARG A 249 2.84 -31.69 -15.11
CA ARG A 249 2.77 -33.14 -15.07
C ARG A 249 3.46 -33.59 -16.35
N HIS A 250 4.69 -34.07 -16.21
CA HIS A 250 5.31 -34.93 -17.20
C HIS A 250 4.38 -36.13 -17.42
N VAL A 251 3.56 -36.06 -18.46
CA VAL A 251 2.89 -37.24 -19.00
C VAL A 251 3.97 -38.00 -19.75
N GLN A 252 4.49 -39.04 -19.10
CA GLN A 252 5.30 -40.06 -19.74
C GLN A 252 4.39 -40.82 -20.70
N VAL A 253 4.53 -40.56 -22.00
CA VAL A 253 3.85 -41.33 -23.03
C VAL A 253 4.60 -42.65 -23.18
N ASP A 254 3.98 -43.72 -22.70
CA ASP A 254 4.44 -45.09 -22.86
C ASP A 254 4.24 -45.51 -24.33
N GLU A 255 5.36 -45.64 -25.03
CA GLU A 255 5.41 -45.97 -26.45
C GLU A 255 5.35 -47.50 -26.63
N THR A 256 4.19 -48.11 -26.35
CA THR A 256 3.93 -49.50 -26.76
C THR A 256 2.48 -49.71 -27.17
N LYS A 257 2.21 -49.62 -28.48
CA LYS A 257 1.53 -50.65 -29.28
C LYS A 257 1.21 -50.10 -30.67
N GLY A 258 2.03 -50.52 -31.62
CA GLY A 258 1.64 -50.56 -33.02
C GLY A 258 0.72 -51.75 -33.32
N ALA A 259 0.06 -51.59 -34.47
CA ALA A 259 -0.40 -52.61 -35.42
C ALA A 259 -1.89 -53.02 -35.40
N GLY A 260 -2.57 -52.56 -36.47
CA GLY A 260 -3.54 -53.30 -37.28
C GLY A 260 -4.98 -53.28 -36.77
N THR A 261 -6.05 -53.20 -37.57
CA THR A 261 -6.33 -53.37 -39.01
C THR A 261 -7.83 -52.99 -39.12
N VAL A 262 -8.26 -51.96 -39.89
CA VAL A 262 -8.70 -51.96 -41.30
C VAL A 262 -9.95 -52.85 -41.58
N ILE A 263 -11.03 -52.18 -42.06
CA ILE A 263 -12.30 -52.60 -42.74
C ILE A 263 -13.30 -53.45 -41.91
N HIS A 264 -14.62 -53.24 -41.93
CA HIS A 264 -15.56 -52.58 -42.85
C HIS A 264 -16.71 -51.89 -42.08
#